data_AF-A0A2N9NZF3-F1
#
_entry.id   AF-A0A2N9NZF3-F1
#
_cell.length_a   1.000
_cell.length_b   1.000
_cell.length_c   1.000
_cell.angle_alpha   90.00
_cell.angle_beta   90.00
_cell.angle_gamma   90.00
#
_symmetry.space_group_name_H-M   'P 1'
#
loop_
_entity.id
_entity.type
_entity.pdbx_description
1 polymer ?
#
loop_
_entity_poly.entity_id
_entity_poly.type
_entity_poly.pdbx_seq_one_letter_code
_entity_poly.pdbx_strand_id
1 'polypeptide(L)' 'MADGRLGVQTNGFGFYISGPSNQLVAVDVCSNLSLGNWQPFQTNKLGTNGYYFKDPKWTNYPGRYYRLREP' A
#
# COMPACT_ATOMS: atom_id res chain seq x y z
N MET A 1 2.59 10.98 16.85
CA MET A 1 3.92 10.36 16.60
C MET A 1 3.82 9.59 15.30
N ALA A 2 4.43 10.11 14.22
CA ALA A 2 4.49 9.40 12.94
C ALA A 2 5.53 8.29 13.09
N ASP A 3 5.08 7.11 13.54
CA ASP A 3 5.87 5.89 13.61
C ASP A 3 6.42 5.65 12.20
N GLY A 4 7.73 5.80 12.00
CA GLY A 4 8.44 5.82 10.71
C GLY A 4 8.31 4.53 9.90
N ARG A 5 7.09 4.19 9.49
CA ARG A 5 6.71 2.95 8.84
C ARG A 5 6.57 3.10 7.33
N LEU A 6 6.69 4.32 6.80
CA LEU A 6 6.74 4.60 5.36
C LEU A 6 8.19 4.55 4.89
N GLY A 7 8.50 3.64 3.98
CA GLY A 7 9.82 3.59 3.36
C GLY A 7 10.24 2.20 2.90
N VAL A 8 11.52 2.11 2.53
CA VAL A 8 12.16 0.83 2.22
C VAL A 8 12.45 0.12 3.54
N GLN A 9 11.93 -1.10 3.67
CA GLN A 9 12.15 -1.98 4.81
C GLN A 9 12.85 -3.27 4.34
N THR A 10 13.29 -4.09 5.30
CA THR A 10 13.82 -5.42 5.00
C THR A 10 12.79 -6.18 4.16
N ASN A 11 13.20 -6.60 2.96
CA ASN A 11 12.40 -7.39 2.03
C ASN A 11 11.24 -6.64 1.33
N GLY A 12 11.31 -5.30 1.19
CA GLY A 12 10.41 -4.55 0.31
C GLY A 12 10.14 -3.12 0.74
N PHE A 13 9.46 -2.36 -0.12
CA PHE A 13 8.90 -1.06 0.26
C PHE A 13 7.59 -1.27 1.01
N GLY A 14 7.31 -0.47 2.02
CA GLY A 14 6.08 -0.61 2.79
C GLY A 14 5.64 0.67 3.48
N PHE A 15 4.40 0.64 3.94
CA PHE A 15 3.76 1.73 4.66
C PHE A 15 2.65 1.19 5.55
N TYR A 16 2.37 1.96 6.61
CA TYR A 16 1.32 1.61 7.54
C TYR A 16 0.01 2.30 7.16
N ILE A 17 -1.06 1.51 7.13
CA ILE A 17 -2.42 1.95 6.83
C ILE A 17 -3.18 2.02 8.15
N SER A 18 -3.60 3.23 8.53
CA SER A 18 -4.45 3.48 9.70
C SER A 18 -5.86 3.79 9.25
N GLY A 19 -6.84 3.36 10.04
CA GLY A 19 -8.26 3.61 9.79
C GLY A 19 -9.13 2.89 10.81
N PRO A 20 -10.46 2.95 10.64
CA PRO A 20 -11.42 2.28 11.48
C PRO A 20 -11.20 0.76 11.52
N SER A 21 -11.35 0.17 12.70
CA SER A 21 -11.30 -1.28 12.87
C SER A 21 -12.33 -1.96 11.98
N ASN A 22 -11.98 -3.11 11.41
CA ASN A 22 -12.86 -3.94 10.59
C ASN A 22 -13.21 -3.34 9.20
N GLN A 23 -12.63 -2.20 8.83
CA GLN A 23 -12.77 -1.62 7.51
C GLN A 23 -11.91 -2.34 6.47
N LEU A 24 -12.42 -2.46 5.24
CA LEU A 24 -11.67 -2.97 4.10
C LEU A 24 -11.03 -1.81 3.36
N VAL A 25 -9.73 -1.91 3.10
CA VAL A 25 -8.98 -0.96 2.29
C VAL A 25 -8.27 -1.73 1.19
N ALA A 26 -8.65 -1.46 -0.05
CA ALA A 26 -7.94 -1.95 -1.23
C ALA A 26 -6.77 -1.02 -1.55
N VAL A 27 -5.62 -1.63 -1.80
CA VAL A 27 -4.41 -0.97 -2.29
C VAL A 27 -4.32 -1.28 -3.77
N ASP A 28 -4.43 -0.24 -4.59
CA ASP A 28 -4.16 -0.31 -6.02
C ASP A 28 -2.71 0.09 -6.27
N VAL A 29 -2.11 -0.53 -7.28
CA VAL A 29 -0.78 -0.17 -7.77
C VAL A 29 -0.84 0.32 -9.20
N CYS A 30 0.06 1.24 -9.54
CA CYS A 30 0.28 1.70 -10.90
C CYS A 30 1.78 1.79 -11.15
N SER A 31 2.24 1.36 -12.32
CA SER A 31 3.66 1.50 -12.72
C SER A 31 3.95 2.80 -13.46
N ASN A 32 2.93 3.39 -14.08
CA ASN A 32 3.05 4.61 -14.86
C ASN A 32 1.80 5.49 -14.70
N LEU A 33 1.92 6.58 -13.95
CA LEU A 33 0.82 7.53 -13.73
C LEU A 33 0.30 8.15 -15.03
N SER A 34 1.13 8.28 -16.07
CA SER A 34 0.73 8.85 -17.36
C SER A 34 -0.32 7.99 -18.06
N LEU A 35 -0.26 6.66 -17.86
CA LEU A 35 -1.25 5.73 -18.40
C LEU A 35 -2.49 5.61 -17.51
N GLY A 36 -2.43 6.07 -16.26
CA GLY A 36 -3.55 5.98 -15.31
C GLY A 36 -4.03 4.56 -15.00
N ASN A 37 -3.25 3.53 -15.34
CA ASN A 37 -3.66 2.14 -15.20
C ASN A 37 -3.47 1.66 -13.76
N TRP A 38 -4.44 1.96 -12.90
CA TRP A 38 -4.51 1.46 -11.53
C TRP A 38 -5.07 0.04 -11.53
N GLN A 39 -4.33 -0.90 -10.97
CA GLN A 39 -4.77 -2.29 -10.84
C GLN A 39 -4.89 -2.65 -9.36
N PRO A 40 -5.96 -3.39 -8.97
CA PRO A 40 -6.10 -3.87 -7.60
C PRO A 40 -4.95 -4.81 -7.28
N PHE A 41 -4.18 -4.46 -6.25
CA PHE A 41 -3.04 -5.27 -5.80
C PHE A 41 -3.44 -6.16 -4.63
N GLN A 42 -4.05 -5.57 -3.60
CA GLN A 42 -4.45 -6.32 -2.41
C GLN A 42 -5.55 -5.59 -1.63
N THR A 43 -6.54 -6.35 -1.17
CA THR A 43 -7.53 -5.86 -0.21
C THR A 43 -7.14 -6.25 1.20
N ASN A 44 -7.04 -5.27 2.09
CA ASN A 44 -6.59 -5.43 3.45
C ASN A 44 -7.70 -5.09 4.42
N LYS A 45 -7.95 -5.99 5.37
CA LYS A 45 -8.86 -5.71 6.48
C LYS A 45 -8.07 -5.04 7.60
N LEU A 46 -8.47 -3.82 7.98
CA LEU A 46 -7.83 -3.08 9.05
C LEU A 46 -8.17 -3.69 10.40
N GLY A 47 -7.16 -3.99 11.20
CA GLY A 47 -7.31 -4.34 12.61
C GLY A 47 -7.43 -3.09 13.47
N THR A 48 -7.56 -3.28 14.79
CA THR A 48 -7.55 -2.17 15.77
C THR A 48 -6.29 -1.31 15.66
N ASN A 49 -5.17 -1.93 15.29
CA ASN A 49 -3.88 -1.28 15.04
C ASN A 49 -3.58 -1.20 13.54
N GLY A 50 -4.58 -0.91 12.70
CA GLY A 50 -4.38 -0.75 11.26
C GLY A 50 -3.84 -2.02 10.57
N TYR A 51 -3.14 -1.80 9.46
CA TYR A 51 -2.49 -2.85 8.67
C TYR A 51 -1.14 -2.36 8.12
N TYR A 52 -0.10 -3.18 8.22
CA TYR A 52 1.19 -2.87 7.62
C TYR A 52 1.32 -3.51 6.23
N PHE A 53 1.37 -2.67 5.20
CA PHE A 53 1.52 -3.09 3.82
C PHE A 53 2.99 -3.23 3.42
N LYS A 54 3.31 -4.23 2.60
CA LYS A 54 4.65 -4.43 2.01
C LYS A 54 4.55 -4.89 0.56
N ASP A 55 5.45 -4.38 -0.27
CA ASP A 55 5.63 -4.77 -1.66
C ASP A 55 7.10 -5.22 -1.89
N PRO A 56 7.37 -6.54 -1.88
CA PRO A 56 8.72 -7.07 -2.10
C PRO A 56 9.21 -6.90 -3.54
N LYS A 57 8.29 -6.70 -4.50
CA LYS A 57 8.61 -6.62 -5.94
C LYS A 57 8.66 -5.18 -6.45
N TRP A 58 8.66 -4.19 -5.56
CA TRP A 58 8.62 -2.77 -5.93
C TRP A 58 9.79 -2.37 -6.85
N THR A 59 10.97 -2.98 -6.68
CA THR A 59 12.18 -2.73 -7.50
C THR A 59 12.07 -3.23 -8.93
N ASN A 60 11.12 -4.12 -9.25
CA ASN A 60 10.90 -4.59 -10.62
C ASN A 60 10.19 -3.53 -11.49
N TYR A 61 9.73 -2.43 -10.88
CA TYR A 61 9.00 -1.37 -11.56
C TYR A 61 9.72 -0.03 -11.33
N PRO A 62 10.20 0.66 -12.39
CA PRO A 62 10.95 1.91 -12.25
C PRO A 62 10.12 3.06 -11.68
N GLY A 63 8.80 3.04 -11.93
CA GLY A 63 7.81 3.82 -11.20
C GLY A 63 6.86 2.86 -10.51
N ARG A 64 6.62 3.04 -9.21
CA ARG A 64 5.66 2.23 -8.45
C ARG A 64 4.85 3.16 -7.56
N TYR A 65 3.59 3.32 -7.90
CA TYR A 65 2.66 4.22 -7.24
C TYR A 65 1.60 3.39 -6.54
N TYR A 66 1.17 3.86 -5.37
CA TYR A 66 0.21 3.18 -4.51
C TYR A 66 -0.97 4.11 -4.25
N ARG A 67 -2.19 3.59 -4.37
CA ARG A 67 -3.43 4.31 -4.05
C ARG A 67 -4.26 3.47 -3.11
N LEU A 68 -4.70 4.08 -2.01
CA LEU A 68 -5.64 3.46 -1.09
C LEU A 68 -7.05 3.84 -1.53
N ARG A 69 -7.93 2.85 -1.62
CA ARG A 69 -9.36 3.03 -1.88
C ARG A 69 -10.17 2.17 -0.92
N GLU A 70 -11.28 2.71 -0.45
CA GLU A 70 -12.34 1.89 0.11
C GLU A 70 -12.99 1.11 -1.05
N PRO A 71 -13.30 -0.19 -0.88
CA PRO A 71 -13.91 -0.99 -1.94
C PRO A 71 -15.24 -0.42 -2.42
#